data_AF-A0A3A9GB92-F1
#
_entry.id   AF-A0A3A9GB92-F1
#
_cell.length_a   1.000
_cell.length_b   1.000
_cell.length_c   1.000
_cell.angle_alpha   90.00
_cell.angle_beta   90.00
_cell.angle_gamma   90.00
#
_symmetry.space_group_name_H-M   'P 1'
#
loop_
_entity.id
_entity.type
_entity.pdbx_description
1 polymer ?
#
loop_
_entity_poly.entity_id
_entity_poly.type
_entity_poly.pdbx_seq_one_letter_code
_entity_poly.pdbx_strand_id
1 'polypeptide(L)'
;MNRQEQIKAITERNKQYDGKFYYGVKTTKIVCNPGCPAKLPLEKNIVLFGTLEEAIQGGFRPCKICMRNKEVTQNGKRNCII
;
A
#
# COMPACT_ATOMS: atom_id res chain seq x y z
N MET A 1 -1.85 4.91 -17.65
CA MET A 1 -2.49 3.88 -16.80
C MET A 1 -3.68 4.50 -16.10
N ASN A 2 -4.88 3.99 -16.38
CA ASN A 2 -6.11 4.60 -15.87
C ASN A 2 -6.35 4.16 -14.42
N ARG A 3 -6.79 5.11 -13.59
CA ARG A 3 -7.15 4.89 -12.18
C ARG A 3 -8.13 3.73 -12.00
N GLN A 4 -9.06 3.57 -12.95
CA GLN A 4 -10.07 2.51 -12.93
C GLN A 4 -9.47 1.11 -13.12
N GLU A 5 -8.46 0.93 -13.97
CA GLU A 5 -7.82 -0.38 -14.14
C GLU A 5 -7.04 -0.80 -12.90
N GLN A 6 -6.39 0.14 -12.23
CA GLN A 6 -5.68 -0.13 -10.99
C GLN A 6 -6.65 -0.52 -9.87
N ILE A 7 -7.80 0.14 -9.78
CA ILE A 7 -8.87 -0.22 -8.83
C ILE A 7 -9.47 -1.59 -9.16
N LYS A 8 -9.65 -1.90 -10.44
CA LYS A 8 -10.11 -3.20 -10.89
C LYS A 8 -9.11 -4.29 -10.51
N ALA A 9 -7.81 -4.07 -10.72
CA ALA A 9 -6.75 -5.01 -10.31
C ALA A 9 -6.71 -5.25 -8.78
N ILE A 10 -6.99 -4.22 -7.98
CA ILE A 10 -7.15 -4.34 -6.52
C ILE A 10 -8.41 -5.15 -6.18
N THR A 11 -9.52 -4.90 -6.90
CA THR A 11 -10.79 -5.62 -6.71
C THR A 11 -10.67 -7.10 -7.08
N GLU A 12 -9.97 -7.41 -8.16
CA GLU A 12 -9.67 -8.77 -8.62
C GLU A 12 -8.62 -9.46 -7.74
N ARG A 13 -8.07 -8.77 -6.72
CA ARG A 13 -7.07 -9.31 -5.77
C ARG A 13 -5.88 -9.96 -6.48
N ASN A 14 -5.45 -9.35 -7.58
CA ASN A 14 -4.47 -9.99 -8.45
C ASN A 14 -3.08 -9.93 -7.81
N LYS A 15 -2.63 -11.08 -7.29
CA LYS A 15 -1.33 -11.26 -6.62
C LYS A 15 -0.12 -11.00 -7.54
N GLN A 16 -0.29 -10.82 -8.85
CA GLN A 16 0.83 -10.42 -9.72
C GLN A 16 1.32 -8.97 -9.47
N TYR A 17 0.48 -8.14 -8.86
CA TYR A 17 0.84 -6.77 -8.50
C TYR A 17 1.35 -6.65 -7.06
N ASP A 18 1.54 -7.78 -6.41
CA ASP A 18 2.07 -7.89 -5.07
C ASP A 18 3.49 -7.31 -5.02
N GLY A 19 3.65 -6.17 -4.33
CA GLY A 19 4.93 -5.46 -4.22
C GLY A 19 5.26 -4.48 -5.36
N LYS A 20 4.40 -4.37 -6.39
CA LYS A 20 4.57 -3.37 -7.47
C LYS A 20 3.96 -2.01 -7.13
N PHE A 21 2.88 -1.99 -6.37
CA PHE A 21 2.26 -0.76 -5.89
C PHE A 21 1.54 -1.00 -4.57
N TYR A 22 1.40 0.07 -3.80
CA TYR A 22 0.65 0.10 -2.56
C TYR A 22 -0.60 0.93 -2.75
N TYR A 23 -1.66 0.61 -2.01
CA TYR A 23 -2.84 1.47 -1.96
C TYR A 23 -3.15 1.86 -0.51
N GLY A 24 -3.40 3.15 -0.30
CA GLY A 24 -3.88 3.67 0.96
C GLY A 24 -5.37 3.97 0.91
N VAL A 25 -6.03 3.77 2.04
CA VAL A 25 -7.44 4.09 2.21
C VAL A 25 -7.54 5.41 2.97
N LYS A 26 -8.12 6.45 2.38
CA LYS A 26 -8.24 7.78 3.02
C LYS A 26 -9.02 7.73 4.35
N THR A 27 -10.03 6.88 4.44
CA THR A 27 -10.91 6.79 5.62
C THR A 27 -10.21 6.21 6.83
N THR A 28 -9.43 5.14 6.65
CA THR A 28 -8.71 4.49 7.75
C THR A 28 -7.26 4.97 7.88
N LYS A 29 -6.76 5.72 6.88
CA LYS A 29 -5.35 6.06 6.71
C LYS A 29 -4.45 4.84 6.79
N ILE A 30 -4.89 3.70 6.25
CA ILE A 30 -4.11 2.46 6.23
C ILE A 30 -3.60 2.20 4.82
N VAL A 31 -2.33 1.84 4.69
CA VAL A 31 -1.72 1.37 3.43
C VAL A 31 -1.64 -0.17 3.41
N CYS A 32 -2.13 -0.73 2.31
CA CYS A 32 -2.27 -2.15 2.04
C CYS A 32 -1.70 -2.49 0.66
N ASN A 33 -1.56 -3.79 0.42
CA ASN A 33 -1.17 -4.38 -0.86
C ASN A 33 -2.44 -4.88 -1.62
N PRO A 34 -2.45 -4.84 -2.97
CA PRO A 34 -3.57 -5.29 -3.83
C PRO A 34 -4.12 -6.71 -3.54
N GLY A 35 -3.31 -7.63 -3.03
CA GLY A 35 -3.70 -8.99 -2.63
C GLY A 35 -4.14 -9.14 -1.17
N CYS A 36 -4.27 -8.05 -0.41
CA CYS A 36 -4.70 -8.11 1.00
C CYS A 36 -6.16 -8.59 1.08
N PRO A 37 -6.51 -9.56 1.96
CA PRO A 37 -7.86 -10.11 2.06
C PRO A 37 -8.88 -9.14 2.69
N ALA A 38 -8.45 -7.94 3.06
CA ALA A 38 -9.26 -6.92 3.68
C ALA A 38 -10.46 -6.53 2.79
N LYS A 39 -11.51 -6.01 3.44
CA LYS A 39 -12.71 -5.51 2.77
C LYS A 39 -12.31 -4.34 1.87
N LEU A 40 -12.65 -4.42 0.59
CA LEU A 40 -12.34 -3.39 -0.38
C LEU A 40 -13.12 -2.12 -0.04
N PRO A 41 -12.45 -0.99 0.20
CA PRO A 41 -13.12 0.28 0.38
C PRO A 41 -13.64 0.81 -0.96
N LEU A 42 -14.53 1.79 -0.90
CA LEU A 42 -15.02 2.49 -2.09
C LEU A 42 -13.85 3.13 -2.86
N GLU A 43 -13.89 3.04 -4.18
CA GLU A 43 -12.90 3.59 -5.13
C GLU A 43 -12.53 5.05 -4.87
N LYS A 44 -13.49 5.86 -4.43
CA LYS A 44 -13.29 7.27 -4.07
C LYS A 44 -12.27 7.48 -2.93
N ASN A 45 -12.13 6.49 -2.06
CA ASN A 45 -11.24 6.52 -0.91
C ASN A 45 -9.90 5.86 -1.16
N ILE A 46 -9.68 5.29 -2.36
CA ILE A 46 -8.43 4.65 -2.74
C ILE A 46 -7.44 5.70 -3.21
N VAL A 47 -6.24 5.64 -2.65
CA VAL A 47 -5.05 6.39 -3.07
C VAL A 47 -3.98 5.38 -3.43
N LEU A 48 -3.35 5.56 -4.58
CA LEU A 48 -2.31 4.67 -5.07
C LEU A 48 -0.96 5.31 -4.77
N PHE A 49 -0.05 4.51 -4.23
CA PHE A 49 1.30 4.92 -3.87
C PHE A 49 2.29 4.00 -4.58
N GLY A 50 3.37 4.58 -5.10
CA GLY A 50 4.47 3.80 -5.67
C GLY A 50 5.27 3.09 -4.58
N THR A 51 5.52 3.80 -3.48
CA THR A 51 6.31 3.30 -2.36
C THR A 51 5.57 3.39 -1.02
N LEU A 52 6.04 2.60 -0.05
CA LEU A 52 5.55 2.70 1.31
C LEU A 52 5.97 4.03 1.96
N GLU A 53 7.14 4.55 1.61
CA GLU A 53 7.68 5.80 2.16
C GLU A 53 6.78 6.99 1.84
N GLU A 54 6.31 7.09 0.59
CA GLU A 54 5.33 8.12 0.19
C GLU A 54 4.03 8.02 0.99
N ALA A 55 3.55 6.80 1.26
CA ALA A 55 2.36 6.61 2.07
C ALA A 55 2.58 7.06 3.52
N ILE A 56 3.73 6.76 4.11
CA ILE A 56 4.08 7.18 5.48
C ILE A 56 4.22 8.71 5.55
N GLN A 57 4.88 9.33 4.58
CA GLN A 57 4.97 10.80 4.48
C GLN A 57 3.59 11.45 4.34
N GLY A 58 2.66 10.79 3.64
CA GLY A 58 1.25 11.20 3.56
C GLY A 58 0.44 11.00 4.85
N GLY A 59 1.05 10.49 5.93
CA GLY A 59 0.38 10.23 7.20
C GLY A 59 -0.43 8.93 7.24
N PHE A 60 -0.16 8.00 6.31
CA PHE A 60 -0.78 6.68 6.29
C PHE A 60 0.04 5.69 7.11
N ARG A 61 -0.66 4.77 7.79
CA ARG A 61 -0.06 3.74 8.62
C ARG A 61 -0.02 2.41 7.86
N PRO A 62 1.10 1.67 7.93
CA PRO A 62 1.20 0.33 7.36
C PRO A 62 0.22 -0.66 8.00
N CYS A 63 -0.42 -1.49 7.18
CA CYS A 63 -1.26 -2.56 7.70
C CYS A 63 -0.43 -3.63 8.42
N LYS A 64 -0.70 -3.84 9.72
CA LYS A 64 -0.01 -4.84 10.56
C LYS A 64 -0.14 -6.28 10.06
N ILE A 65 -1.18 -6.58 9.29
CA ILE A 65 -1.45 -7.94 8.77
C ILE A 65 -0.62 -8.18 7.51
N CYS A 66 -0.69 -7.24 6.56
CA CYS A 66 -0.06 -7.41 5.25
C CYS A 66 1.46 -7.13 5.27
N MET A 67 1.99 -6.50 6.32
CA MET A 67 3.45 -6.36 6.57
C MET A 67 4.06 -7.37 7.52
N ARG A 68 3.27 -8.18 8.24
CA ARG A 68 3.84 -9.28 9.04
C ARG A 68 4.51 -10.34 8.16
N ASN A 69 3.95 -10.57 6.96
CA ASN A 69 4.39 -11.62 6.05
C ASN A 69 5.36 -11.12 4.97
N LYS A 70 5.72 -9.83 4.98
CA LYS A 70 6.61 -9.24 3.98
C LYS A 70 7.58 -8.33 4.67
N GLU A 71 8.82 -8.78 4.71
CA GLU A 71 10.00 -7.95 4.91
C GLU A 71 9.81 -6.61 4.21
N VAL A 72 9.58 -5.58 5.03
CA VAL A 72 9.49 -4.21 4.56
C VAL A 72 10.89 -3.84 4.12
N THR A 73 11.15 -3.74 2.82
CA THR A 73 12.41 -3.23 2.30
C THR A 73 12.56 -1.77 2.71
N GLN A 74 13.16 -1.57 3.88
CA GLN A 74 13.60 -0.28 4.40
C GLN A 74 14.75 0.21 3.52
N ASN A 75 14.44 0.95 2.45
CA ASN A 75 15.47 1.65 1.70
C ASN A 75 15.57 3.09 2.22
N GLY A 76 16.15 3.23 3.43
CA GLY A 76 16.32 4.52 4.08
C GLY A 76 17.50 4.51 5.04
N LYS A 77 18.71 4.60 4.47
CA LYS A 77 19.99 5.03 5.06
C LYS A 77 20.17 4.82 6.57
N ARG A 78 21.04 3.85 6.89
CA ARG A 78 21.96 3.93 8.03
C ARG A 78 22.67 5.29 7.96
N ASN A 79 22.49 6.17 8.95
CA ASN A 79 23.62 6.79 9.64
C ASN A 79 23.13 7.58 10.87
N CYS A 80 23.50 7.10 12.07
CA CYS A 80 23.80 7.99 13.18
C CYS A 80 24.92 7.31 13.99
N ILE A 81 26.14 7.46 13.47
CA ILE A 81 27.35 7.44 14.29
C ILE A 81 27.50 8.87 14.80
N ILE A 82 27.22 9.07 16.08
CA ILE A 82 27.99 9.87 17.05
C ILE A 82 27.59 9.40 18.44
#